data_AF-A0A8I0T6X6-F1
#
_entry.id   AF-A0A8I0T6X6-F1
#
_cell.length_a   1.000
_cell.length_b   1.000
_cell.length_c   1.000
_cell.angle_alpha   90.00
_cell.angle_beta   90.00
_cell.angle_gamma   90.00
#
_symmetry.space_group_name_H-M   'P 1'
#
loop_
_entity.id
_entity.type
_entity.pdbx_description
1 polymer ?
#
loop_
_entity_poly.entity_id
_entity_poly.type
_entity_poly.pdbx_seq_one_letter_code
_entity_poly.pdbx_strand_id
1 'polypeptide(L)' 'MTTRETSQVKQAAVWLATTPDAAKPRPVIPHLKSRFGLNAVEAVRAIEESNLIKARAQ' A
#
# COMPACT_ATOMS: atom_id res chain seq x y z
N MET A 1 14.85 -10.35 7.39
CA MET A 1 13.61 -9.82 6.82
C MET A 1 12.57 -9.87 7.91
N THR A 2 12.37 -8.75 8.58
CA THR A 2 11.72 -8.70 9.89
C THR A 2 10.21 -8.66 9.72
N THR A 3 9.49 -9.42 10.54
CA THR A 3 8.01 -9.59 10.50
C THR A 3 7.22 -8.27 10.44
N ARG A 4 7.83 -7.17 10.88
CA ARG A 4 7.26 -5.81 10.85
C ARG A 4 7.13 -5.23 9.43
N GLU A 5 8.13 -5.42 8.57
CA GLU A 5 8.14 -4.90 7.18
C GLU A 5 6.93 -5.45 6.41
N THR A 6 6.70 -6.76 6.54
CA THR A 6 5.56 -7.46 5.94
C THR A 6 4.22 -6.95 6.47
N SER A 7 4.14 -6.54 7.74
CA SER A 7 2.90 -6.04 8.34
C SER A 7 2.50 -4.66 7.82
N GLN A 8 3.43 -3.71 7.73
CA GLN A 8 3.10 -2.35 7.26
C GLN A 8 2.78 -2.32 5.76
N VAL A 9 3.51 -3.11 4.96
CA VAL A 9 3.23 -3.25 3.52
C VAL A 9 1.83 -3.83 3.29
N LYS A 10 1.43 -4.86 4.04
CA LYS A 10 0.08 -5.44 3.94
C LYS A 10 -1.01 -4.46 4.35
N GLN A 11 -0.80 -3.71 5.43
CA GLN A 11 -1.76 -2.68 5.87
C GLN A 11 -1.94 -1.59 4.81
N ALA A 12 -0.84 -1.11 4.22
CA ALA A 12 -0.88 -0.14 3.13
C ALA A 12 -1.57 -0.71 1.89
N ALA A 13 -1.29 -1.97 1.52
CA ALA A 13 -1.91 -2.64 0.38
C ALA A 13 -3.42 -2.77 0.53
N VAL A 14 -3.90 -3.20 1.70
CA VAL A 14 -5.33 -3.26 2.01
C VAL A 14 -5.97 -1.88 1.92
N TRP A 15 -5.34 -0.86 2.52
CA TRP A 15 -5.84 0.51 2.44
C TRP A 15 -5.92 1.02 0.99
N LEU A 16 -4.90 0.76 0.16
CA LEU A 16 -4.90 1.12 -1.26
C LEU A 16 -5.97 0.37 -2.07
N ALA A 17 -6.26 -0.88 -1.71
CA ALA A 17 -7.23 -1.71 -2.39
C ALA A 17 -8.68 -1.25 -2.10
N THR A 18 -8.96 -0.85 -0.85
CA THR A 18 -10.30 -0.49 -0.38
C THR A 18 -10.61 1.00 -0.48
N THR A 19 -9.60 1.87 -0.59
CA THR A 19 -9.81 3.31 -0.78
C THR A 19 -10.22 3.60 -2.24
N PRO A 20 -11.33 4.32 -2.49
CA PRO A 20 -11.71 4.74 -3.84
C PRO A 20 -10.63 5.60 -4.50
N ASP A 21 -10.39 5.44 -5.80
CA ASP A 21 -9.31 6.14 -6.49
C ASP A 21 -9.43 7.68 -6.46
N ALA A 22 -10.66 8.22 -6.41
CA ALA A 22 -10.91 9.65 -6.25
C ALA A 22 -10.49 10.20 -4.87
N ALA A 23 -10.45 9.36 -3.84
CA ALA A 23 -10.08 9.73 -2.48
C ALA A 23 -8.59 9.50 -2.19
N LYS A 24 -7.82 8.96 -3.15
CA LYS A 24 -6.39 8.70 -2.94
C LYS A 24 -5.56 9.97 -3.09
N PRO A 25 -4.71 10.30 -2.10
CA PRO A 25 -3.80 11.43 -2.19
C PRO A 25 -2.78 11.21 -3.31
N ARG A 26 -2.44 12.31 -4.00
CA ARG A 26 -1.38 12.34 -5.00
C ARG A 26 -0.33 13.37 -4.56
N PRO A 27 0.97 13.00 -4.48
CA PRO A 27 1.56 11.72 -4.89
C PRO A 27 1.42 10.63 -3.82
N VAL A 28 1.17 9.38 -4.24
CA VAL A 28 0.86 8.27 -3.32
C VAL A 28 2.08 7.79 -2.52
N ILE A 29 3.28 7.72 -3.11
CA ILE A 29 4.47 7.18 -2.45
C ILE A 29 4.90 8.02 -1.23
N PRO A 30 5.01 9.37 -1.31
CA PRO A 30 5.27 10.21 -0.14
C PRO A 30 4.21 10.06 0.95
N HIS A 31 2.94 9.87 0.56
CA HIS A 31 1.86 9.64 1.52
C HIS A 31 2.03 8.29 2.25
N LEU A 32 2.36 7.22 1.52
CA LEU A 32 2.60 5.90 2.11
C LEU A 32 3.79 5.92 3.08
N LYS A 33 4.84 6.68 2.75
CA LYS A 33 5.95 6.93 3.67
C LYS A 33 5.49 7.63 4.94
N SER A 34 4.76 8.74 4.81
CA SER A 34 4.31 9.51 5.97
C SER A 34 3.32 8.76 6.85
N ARG A 35 2.43 7.95 6.25
CA ARG A 35 1.34 7.29 6.96
C ARG A 35 1.71 5.94 7.55
N PHE A 36 2.48 5.14 6.81
CA PHE A 36 2.80 3.75 7.17
C PHE A 36 4.30 3.54 7.40
N GLY A 37 5.11 4.60 7.36
CA GLY A 37 6.56 4.52 7.56
C GLY A 37 7.31 3.79 6.45
N LEU A 38 6.69 3.59 5.28
CA LEU A 38 7.28 2.80 4.20
C LEU A 38 8.41 3.55 3.49
N ASN A 39 9.46 2.82 3.12
CA ASN A 39 10.40 3.30 2.12
C ASN A 39 9.82 3.15 0.70
N ALA A 40 10.53 3.65 -0.31
CA ALA A 40 10.05 3.63 -1.69
C ALA A 40 9.82 2.20 -2.23
N VAL A 41 10.69 1.26 -1.90
CA VAL A 41 10.58 -0.14 -2.34
C VAL A 41 9.35 -0.81 -1.70
N GLU A 42 9.15 -0.59 -0.40
CA GLU A 42 7.98 -1.09 0.32
C GLU A 42 6.67 -0.48 -0.18
N ALA A 43 6.67 0.82 -0.52
CA ALA A 43 5.51 1.50 -1.10
C ALA A 43 5.13 0.89 -2.46
N VAL A 44 6.11 0.60 -3.32
CA VAL A 44 5.86 -0.08 -4.60
C VAL A 44 5.30 -1.49 -4.37
N ARG A 45 5.85 -2.26 -3.42
CA ARG A 45 5.32 -3.58 -3.04
C ARG A 45 3.88 -3.49 -2.53
N ALA A 46 3.55 -2.47 -1.74
CA ALA A 46 2.19 -2.25 -1.25
C ALA A 46 1.21 -1.94 -2.40
N ILE A 47 1.65 -1.17 -3.41
CA ILE A 47 0.86 -0.89 -4.61
C ILE A 47 0.61 -2.19 -5.41
N GLU A 48 1.66 -2.99 -5.62
CA GLU A 48 1.55 -4.29 -6.29
C GLU A 48 0.57 -5.22 -5.58
N GLU A 49 0.72 -5.42 -4.27
CA GLU A 49 -0.18 -6.27 -3.48
C GLU A 49 -1.62 -5.71 -3.48
N SER A 50 -1.81 -4.39 -3.50
CA SER A 50 -3.15 -3.80 -3.60
C SER A 50 -3.85 -4.16 -4.91
N ASN A 51 -3.11 -4.25 -6.01
CA ASN A 51 -3.64 -4.68 -7.30
C ASN A 51 -4.02 -6.16 -7.27
N LEU A 52 -3.20 -7.01 -6.62
CA LEU A 52 -3.51 -8.43 -6.43
C LEU A 52 -4.76 -8.64 -5.57
N ILE A 53 -4.93 -7.86 -4.49
CA ILE A 53 -6.15 -7.89 -3.65
C ILE A 53 -7.38 -7.56 -4.50
N LYS A 54 -7.32 -6.49 -5.30
CA LYS A 54 -8.42 -6.09 -6.19
C LYS A 54 -8.74 -7.19 -7.21
N ALA A 55 -7.73 -7.79 -7.83
CA ALA A 55 -7.91 -8.84 -8.84
C ALA A 55 -8.54 -10.12 -8.27
N ARG A 56 -8.22 -10.47 -7.01
CA ARG A 56 -8.80 -11.64 -6.33
C ARG A 56 -10.24 -11.41 -5.85
N ALA A 57 -10.68 -10.16 -5.74
CA ALA A 57 -12.01 -9.78 -5.27
C ALA A 57 -13.04 -9.62 -6.42
N GLN A 58 -12.61 -9.84 -7.67
CA GLN A 58 -13.46 -9.82 -8.86
C GLN A 58 -14.10 -11.17 -9.12
#